data_AF-A0A7K0XPB5-F1
#
_entry.id   AF-A0A7K0XPB5-F1
#
_cell.length_a   1.000
_cell.length_b   1.000
_cell.length_c   1.000
_cell.angle_alpha   90.00
_cell.angle_beta   90.00
_cell.angle_gamma   90.00
#
_symmetry.space_group_name_H-M   'P 1'
#
loop_
_entity.id
_entity.type
_entity.pdbx_description
1 polymer ?
#
loop_
_entity_poly.entity_id
_entity_poly.type
_entity_poly.pdbx_seq_one_letter_code
_entity_poly.pdbx_strand_id
1 'polypeptide(L)'
;MSEQKVPGAGLFSGLSDKIQAAESAESKPTMNMAALLELPAEQRKIVRHLLRADSPPTVEETAAALEMTVEDVNVEVGRLTLIGLVEKADGRLRAIAGWRSSRLPPGGVWSSLGGL
;
A
#
# COMPACT_ATOMS: atom_id res chain seq x y z
N MET A 1 48.89 -0.24 -33.88
CA MET A 1 48.50 0.44 -32.62
C MET A 1 47.56 1.58 -32.97
N SER A 2 46.25 1.38 -32.80
CA SER A 2 45.28 2.47 -32.72
C SER A 2 44.14 2.00 -31.82
N GLU A 3 44.10 2.56 -30.62
CA GLU A 3 42.96 2.53 -29.73
C GLU A 3 41.82 3.35 -30.35
N GLN A 4 40.60 2.80 -30.39
CA GLN A 4 39.38 3.59 -30.55
C GLN A 4 38.31 3.10 -29.57
N LYS A 5 38.44 3.65 -28.36
CA LYS A 5 37.40 4.23 -27.49
C LYS A 5 35.95 3.89 -27.89
N VAL A 6 35.32 3.02 -27.10
CA VAL A 6 33.89 2.69 -27.13
C VAL A 6 33.06 3.94 -26.74
N PRO A 7 32.13 4.45 -27.57
CA PRO A 7 31.15 5.43 -27.13
C PRO A 7 29.78 4.72 -27.03
N GLY A 8 29.65 3.86 -26.02
CA GLY A 8 28.39 3.19 -25.66
C GLY A 8 27.71 3.84 -24.45
N ALA A 9 27.94 5.13 -24.20
CA ALA A 9 27.44 5.85 -23.03
C ALA A 9 26.57 7.02 -23.50
N GLY A 10 25.35 6.74 -23.90
CA GLY A 10 24.39 7.74 -24.31
C GLY A 10 22.98 7.20 -24.16
N LEU A 11 22.14 7.94 -23.43
CA LEU A 11 20.70 7.75 -23.25
C LEU A 11 20.24 6.66 -22.26
N PHE A 12 20.90 5.50 -22.15
CA PHE A 12 20.46 4.44 -21.22
C PHE A 12 20.99 4.59 -19.78
N SER A 13 22.16 5.20 -19.58
CA SER A 13 22.71 5.41 -18.23
C SER A 13 21.89 6.37 -17.39
N GLY A 14 21.40 7.47 -18.00
CA GLY A 14 20.55 8.45 -17.31
C GLY A 14 19.15 7.94 -16.97
N LEU A 15 18.68 6.90 -17.67
CA LEU A 15 17.44 6.18 -17.32
C LEU A 15 17.69 5.21 -16.16
N SER A 16 18.82 4.50 -16.17
CA SER A 16 19.18 3.58 -15.08
C SER A 16 19.39 4.33 -13.76
N ASP A 17 20.08 5.47 -13.78
CA ASP A 17 20.27 6.30 -12.57
C ASP A 17 18.96 6.91 -12.07
N LYS A 18 18.02 7.25 -12.97
CA LYS A 18 16.69 7.73 -12.57
C LYS A 18 15.79 6.63 -12.01
N ILE A 19 15.85 5.41 -12.56
CA ILE A 19 15.08 4.26 -12.05
C ILE A 19 15.65 3.84 -10.69
N GLN A 20 16.97 3.79 -10.55
CA GLN A 20 17.62 3.39 -9.31
C GLN A 20 17.54 4.46 -8.21
N ALA A 21 17.49 5.75 -8.57
CA ALA A 21 17.19 6.84 -7.63
C ALA A 21 15.69 6.87 -7.23
N ALA A 22 14.77 6.49 -8.12
CA ALA A 22 13.35 6.37 -7.80
C ALA A 22 13.05 5.17 -6.89
N GLU A 23 13.81 4.07 -7.03
CA GLU A 23 13.71 2.91 -6.12
C GLU A 23 14.35 3.17 -4.75
N SER A 24 15.29 4.11 -4.65
CA SER A 24 16.06 4.37 -3.42
C SER A 24 15.58 5.59 -2.62
N ALA A 25 14.59 6.36 -3.08
CA ALA A 25 14.16 7.61 -2.45
C ALA A 25 12.62 7.79 -2.30
N GLU A 26 11.83 6.73 -2.41
CA GLU A 26 10.48 6.75 -1.82
C GLU A 26 10.58 6.23 -0.39
N SER A 27 10.69 7.15 0.57
CA SER A 27 10.37 6.88 1.96
C SER A 27 8.99 6.23 2.00
N LYS A 28 8.95 4.89 2.13
CA LYS A 28 7.72 4.12 2.33
C LYS A 28 6.93 4.87 3.39
N PRO A 29 5.74 5.42 3.09
CA PRO A 29 5.02 6.14 4.11
C PRO A 29 4.54 5.06 5.08
N THR A 30 5.21 5.00 6.21
CA THR A 30 4.89 4.09 7.28
C THR A 30 3.59 4.55 7.88
N MET A 31 2.72 3.60 8.18
CA MET A 31 1.52 3.83 8.98
C MET A 31 1.92 4.50 10.31
N ASN A 32 1.81 5.82 10.37
CA ASN A 32 2.20 6.59 11.56
C ASN A 32 1.08 6.52 12.59
N MET A 33 1.43 6.34 13.87
CA MET A 33 0.49 6.22 14.99
C MET A 33 -0.49 7.40 15.08
N ALA A 34 -0.08 8.60 14.64
CA ALA A 34 -0.96 9.76 14.54
C ALA A 34 -2.17 9.51 13.62
N ALA A 35 -1.94 8.83 12.51
CA ALA A 35 -2.95 8.60 11.49
C ALA A 35 -3.97 7.52 11.90
N LEU A 36 -3.60 6.66 12.85
CA LEU A 36 -4.55 5.76 13.54
C LEU A 36 -5.51 6.51 14.48
N LEU A 37 -5.09 7.64 15.03
CA LEU A 37 -5.91 8.43 15.96
C LEU A 37 -7.00 9.23 15.24
N GLU A 38 -6.84 9.46 13.94
CA GLU A 38 -7.82 10.13 13.09
C GLU A 38 -8.96 9.18 12.65
N LEU A 39 -8.74 7.86 12.74
CA LEU A 39 -9.76 6.88 12.39
C LEU A 39 -10.92 6.87 13.40
N PRO A 40 -12.17 6.63 12.95
CA PRO A 40 -13.29 6.26 13.79
C PRO A 40 -12.94 5.13 14.78
N ALA A 41 -13.62 5.11 15.93
CA ALA A 41 -13.31 4.18 17.02
C ALA A 41 -13.31 2.71 16.56
N GLU A 42 -14.31 2.29 15.79
CA GLU A 42 -14.44 0.90 15.32
C GLU A 42 -13.36 0.52 14.32
N GLN A 43 -13.07 1.38 13.34
CA GLN A 43 -11.97 1.20 12.40
C GLN A 43 -10.62 1.07 13.12
N ARG A 44 -10.40 1.91 14.12
CA ARG A 44 -9.18 1.90 14.93
C ARG A 44 -9.02 0.59 15.71
N LYS A 45 -10.12 0.04 16.25
CA LYS A 45 -10.10 -1.26 16.95
C LYS A 45 -9.69 -2.38 15.99
N ILE A 46 -10.31 -2.46 14.81
CA ILE A 46 -10.02 -3.46 13.79
C ILE A 46 -8.55 -3.39 13.40
N VAL A 47 -8.06 -2.21 13.03
CA VAL A 47 -6.67 -2.05 12.58
C VAL A 47 -5.68 -2.40 13.69
N ARG A 48 -5.93 -2.00 14.95
CA ARG A 48 -5.07 -2.37 16.08
C ARG A 48 -5.08 -3.87 16.36
N HIS A 49 -6.21 -4.53 16.18
CA HIS A 49 -6.31 -5.98 16.30
C HIS A 49 -5.45 -6.67 15.24
N LEU A 50 -5.59 -6.26 13.97
CA LEU A 50 -4.80 -6.80 12.86
C LEU A 50 -3.29 -6.57 13.02
N LEU A 51 -2.88 -5.43 13.55
CA LEU A 51 -1.46 -5.13 13.81
C LEU A 51 -0.86 -5.94 14.97
N ARG A 52 -1.69 -6.46 15.88
CA ARG A 52 -1.26 -7.27 17.04
C ARG A 52 -1.41 -8.77 16.81
N ALA A 53 -2.14 -9.18 15.78
CA ALA A 53 -2.36 -10.58 15.50
C ALA A 53 -1.07 -11.24 15.01
N ASP A 54 -0.70 -12.37 15.60
CA ASP A 54 0.48 -13.15 15.19
C ASP A 54 0.32 -13.73 13.77
N SER A 55 -0.92 -13.91 13.32
CA SER A 55 -1.26 -14.37 11.99
C SER A 55 -2.48 -13.62 11.43
N PRO A 56 -2.63 -13.49 10.09
CA PRO A 56 -3.75 -12.78 9.48
C PRO A 56 -5.09 -13.44 9.82
N PRO A 57 -5.98 -12.80 10.59
CA PRO A 57 -7.24 -13.40 11.00
C PRO A 57 -8.28 -13.32 9.87
N THR A 58 -9.33 -14.13 9.96
CA THR A 58 -10.51 -13.96 9.10
C THR A 58 -11.44 -12.85 9.62
N VAL A 59 -12.48 -12.54 8.85
CA VAL A 59 -13.52 -11.58 9.26
C VAL A 59 -14.27 -12.12 10.49
N GLU A 60 -14.56 -13.41 10.52
CA GLU A 60 -15.28 -14.08 11.60
C GLU A 60 -14.47 -14.09 12.90
N GLU A 61 -13.17 -14.39 12.80
CA GLU A 61 -12.24 -14.33 13.94
C GLU A 61 -12.12 -12.90 14.48
N THR A 62 -12.05 -11.92 13.59
CA THR A 62 -12.00 -10.49 13.97
C THR A 62 -13.30 -10.04 14.64
N ALA A 63 -14.45 -10.48 14.12
CA ALA A 63 -15.76 -10.19 14.69
C ALA A 63 -15.91 -10.77 16.10
N ALA A 64 -15.50 -12.03 16.28
CA ALA A 64 -15.49 -12.69 17.58
C ALA A 64 -14.54 -12.00 18.58
N ALA A 65 -13.34 -11.59 18.14
CA ALA A 65 -12.35 -10.95 18.99
C ALA A 65 -12.73 -9.52 19.41
N LEU A 66 -13.54 -8.82 18.62
CA LEU A 66 -13.94 -7.43 18.86
C LEU A 66 -15.37 -7.28 19.38
N GLU A 67 -16.08 -8.39 19.60
CA GLU A 67 -17.49 -8.42 20.00
C GLU A 67 -18.39 -7.62 19.04
N MET A 68 -18.09 -7.71 17.74
CA MET A 68 -18.81 -7.03 16.66
C MET A 68 -19.57 -8.05 15.80
N THR A 69 -20.59 -7.58 15.06
CA THR A 69 -21.22 -8.44 14.05
C THR A 69 -20.28 -8.61 12.84
N VAL A 70 -20.41 -9.74 12.14
CA VAL A 70 -19.66 -9.99 10.90
C VAL A 70 -19.99 -8.95 9.83
N GLU A 71 -21.23 -8.46 9.81
CA GLU A 71 -21.66 -7.39 8.90
C GLU A 71 -20.93 -6.07 9.20
N ASP A 72 -20.88 -5.65 10.46
CA ASP A 72 -20.18 -4.43 10.86
C ASP A 72 -18.69 -4.50 10.53
N VAL A 73 -18.05 -5.65 10.81
CA VAL A 73 -16.64 -5.84 10.46
C VAL A 73 -16.44 -5.78 8.95
N ASN A 74 -17.31 -6.39 8.14
CA ASN A 74 -17.20 -6.30 6.68
C ASN A 74 -17.37 -4.86 6.17
N VAL A 75 -18.30 -4.08 6.73
CA VAL A 75 -18.50 -2.68 6.37
C VAL A 75 -17.25 -1.86 6.69
N GLU A 76 -16.71 -2.01 7.90
CA GLU A 76 -15.54 -1.24 8.33
C GLU A 76 -14.25 -1.69 7.63
N VAL A 77 -14.07 -2.99 7.40
CA VAL A 77 -12.97 -3.52 6.59
C VAL A 77 -13.08 -2.97 5.16
N GLY A 78 -14.26 -2.95 4.56
CA GLY A 78 -14.47 -2.37 3.24
C GLY A 78 -14.03 -0.90 3.17
N ARG A 79 -14.41 -0.09 4.18
CA ARG A 79 -13.96 1.30 4.30
C ARG A 79 -12.44 1.40 4.44
N LEU A 80 -11.84 0.57 5.30
CA LEU A 80 -10.40 0.49 5.52
C LEU A 80 -9.62 0.05 4.27
N THR A 81 -10.21 -0.83 3.45
CA THR A 81 -9.64 -1.24 2.17
C THR A 81 -9.68 -0.13 1.14
N LEU A 82 -10.77 0.64 1.07
CA LEU A 82 -10.86 1.80 0.17
C LEU A 82 -9.80 2.86 0.46
N ILE A 83 -9.44 3.04 1.73
CA ILE A 83 -8.38 3.97 2.14
C ILE A 83 -6.99 3.32 2.18
N GLY A 84 -6.87 2.06 1.77
CA GLY A 84 -5.60 1.35 1.64
C GLY A 84 -4.91 1.00 2.97
N LEU A 85 -5.67 0.85 4.05
CA LEU A 85 -5.14 0.45 5.36
C LEU A 85 -5.26 -1.05 5.63
N VAL A 86 -6.23 -1.73 5.02
CA VAL A 86 -6.45 -3.17 5.18
C VAL A 86 -6.64 -3.81 3.81
N GLU A 87 -5.97 -4.93 3.57
CA GLU A 87 -6.24 -5.80 2.43
C GLU A 87 -6.93 -7.09 2.88
N LYS A 88 -7.77 -7.62 1.98
CA LYS A 88 -8.33 -8.96 2.11
C LYS A 88 -7.71 -9.84 1.03
N ALA A 89 -6.92 -10.82 1.45
CA ALA A 89 -6.26 -11.80 0.58
C ALA A 89 -6.58 -13.21 1.09
N ASP A 90 -7.04 -14.09 0.19
CA ASP A 90 -7.39 -15.48 0.51
C ASP A 90 -8.38 -15.62 1.69
N GLY A 91 -9.33 -14.69 1.81
CA GLY A 91 -10.31 -14.66 2.90
C GLY A 91 -9.76 -14.15 4.25
N ARG A 92 -8.48 -13.77 4.31
CA ARG A 92 -7.82 -13.26 5.52
C ARG A 92 -7.56 -11.76 5.43
N LEU A 93 -7.57 -11.11 6.59
CA LEU A 93 -7.38 -9.68 6.75
C LEU A 93 -5.93 -9.38 7.12
N ARG A 94 -5.33 -8.40 6.44
CA ARG A 94 -3.98 -7.91 6.75
C ARG A 94 -3.99 -6.39 6.81
N ALA A 95 -3.34 -5.83 7.83
CA ALA A 95 -3.04 -4.40 7.84
C ALA A 95 -1.88 -4.13 6.86
N ILE A 96 -2.05 -3.16 5.97
CA ILE A 96 -1.02 -2.75 5.03
C ILE A 96 -0.05 -1.82 5.76
N ALA A 97 1.16 -2.30 6.08
CA ALA A 97 2.17 -1.54 6.83
C ALA A 97 2.78 -0.35 6.06
N GLY A 98 2.38 -0.11 4.81
CA GLY A 98 2.82 1.01 3.99
C GLY A 98 1.62 1.81 3.50
N TRP A 99 1.26 2.86 4.22
CA TRP A 99 0.27 3.84 3.77
C TRP A 99 0.82 4.49 2.50
N ARG A 100 0.45 4.03 1.30
CA ARG A 100 0.74 4.81 0.09
C ARG A 100 -0.21 6.00 0.02
N SER A 101 0.17 7.09 0.68
CA SER A 101 -0.30 8.44 0.33
C SER A 101 0.46 8.92 -0.91
N SER A 102 0.75 8.03 -1.87
CA SER A 102 0.82 8.50 -3.24
C SER A 102 -0.63 8.72 -3.62
N ARG A 103 -1.08 9.99 -3.57
CA ARG A 103 -2.21 10.42 -4.38
C ARG A 103 -2.01 9.74 -5.72
N LEU A 104 -2.82 8.74 -6.06
CA LEU A 104 -2.82 8.22 -7.41
C LEU A 104 -3.10 9.45 -8.28
N PRO A 105 -2.14 9.95 -9.08
CA PRO A 105 -2.48 11.01 -10.00
C PRO A 105 -3.62 10.44 -10.86
N PRO A 106 -4.67 11.20 -11.15
CA PRO A 106 -5.78 10.72 -11.97
C PRO A 106 -5.37 10.30 -13.40
N GLY A 107 -4.07 10.22 -13.73
CA GLY A 107 -3.54 9.87 -15.04
C GLY A 107 -3.31 8.37 -15.31
N GLY A 108 -3.46 7.47 -14.34
CA GLY A 108 -3.16 6.04 -14.53
C GLY A 108 -4.04 5.31 -15.54
N VAL A 109 -5.29 5.75 -15.71
CA VAL A 109 -6.25 5.18 -16.68
C VAL A 109 -6.25 5.97 -18.01
N TRP A 110 -5.72 7.19 -18.02
CA TRP A 110 -5.70 8.05 -19.21
C TRP A 110 -4.44 7.87 -20.06
N SER A 111 -3.32 7.44 -19.46
CA SER A 111 -2.08 7.16 -20.19
C SER A 111 -2.18 5.96 -21.14
N SER A 112 -3.16 5.06 -20.94
CA SER A 112 -3.38 3.91 -21.83
C SER A 112 -4.26 4.20 -23.04
N LEU A 113 -4.83 5.41 -23.16
CA LEU A 113 -5.75 5.76 -24.26
C LEU A 113 -5.17 6.76 -25.27
N GLY A 114 -3.99 7.34 -25.00
CA GLY A 114 -3.30 8.25 -25.94
C GLY A 114 -2.31 7.57 -26.89
N GLY A 115 -2.24 6.23 -26.87
CA GLY A 115 -1.29 5.43 -27.65
C GLY A 115 -1.91 4.58 -28.77
N LEU A 116 -3.17 4.85 -29.14
CA LEU A 116 -3.83 4.28 -30.33
C LEU A 116 -3.93 5.34 -31.43
#